data_AF-A0A0A7RYX3-F1
#
_entry.id   AF-A0A0A7RYX3-F1
#
_cell.length_a   1.000
_cell.length_b   1.000
_cell.length_c   1.000
_cell.angle_alpha   90.00
_cell.angle_beta   90.00
_cell.angle_gamma   90.00
#
_symmetry.space_group_name_H-M   'P 1'
#
loop_
_entity.id
_entity.type
_entity.pdbx_description
1 polymer ?
#
loop_
_entity_poly.entity_id
_entity_poly.type
_entity_poly.pdbx_seq_one_letter_code
_entity_poly.pdbx_strand_id
1 'polypeptide(L)'
;MCWTTTKSMTTTGQSPKVKTVVKAGAKKIDKLLIRRIPVNLLLFRPGHFWIELIHDDEDDTDPAMAQARQDGLNDGEINNAKIQPNKANGFRESYGWYPAGLPFQPLNIFNNNLVISTDGVLNGDHEKRKKKDKNKKLTPSDDREAGRKTNNNEHSIRPFDPHQNARFHPEKIPFTNNPYVLSDDKRTIEQIFDEIRETAMTFSDEWSWANDSYKETNCHTLLFIILASCNLADPECIGEDLDKHFLRYKKSLMANNNNPENKIKTRQKLVKKLSNISRKAKLN
;
A
#
# COMPACT_ATOMS: atom_id res chain seq x y z
N MET A 1 -23.09 3.84 25.75
CA MET A 1 -22.30 4.83 26.52
C MET A 1 -21.66 5.78 25.55
N CYS A 2 -21.86 7.06 25.80
CA CYS A 2 -21.58 8.22 24.96
C CYS A 2 -20.07 8.52 24.90
N TRP A 3 -19.52 8.74 23.70
CA TRP A 3 -18.36 9.62 23.51
C TRP A 3 -18.46 10.30 22.16
N THR A 4 -18.90 11.56 22.18
CA THR A 4 -18.70 12.55 21.14
C THR A 4 -17.62 13.50 21.65
N THR A 5 -16.47 13.60 20.98
CA THR A 5 -15.82 14.90 20.79
C THR A 5 -14.87 14.84 19.60
N THR A 6 -15.24 15.59 18.57
CA THR A 6 -14.44 15.95 17.43
C THR A 6 -13.29 16.87 17.87
N LYS A 7 -12.06 16.55 17.48
CA LYS A 7 -11.02 17.53 17.14
C LYS A 7 -10.05 16.90 16.14
N SER A 8 -10.17 17.40 14.90
CA SER A 8 -9.19 17.24 13.84
C SER A 8 -7.87 17.89 14.24
N MET A 9 -6.76 17.17 14.05
CA MET A 9 -5.43 17.62 13.65
C MET A 9 -4.53 16.38 13.62
N THR A 10 -4.23 15.87 12.44
CA THR A 10 -3.23 14.82 12.26
C THR A 10 -1.84 15.37 12.56
N THR A 11 -1.46 15.42 13.83
CA THR A 11 -0.05 15.35 14.24
C THR A 11 0.44 13.92 14.03
N THR A 12 1.67 13.78 13.54
CA THR A 12 2.39 12.52 13.41
C THR A 12 2.30 11.69 14.68
N GLY A 13 1.49 10.63 14.63
CA GLY A 13 1.53 9.53 15.60
C GLY A 13 0.37 9.45 16.59
N GLN A 14 -0.86 9.21 16.13
CA GLN A 14 -1.92 8.61 16.95
C GLN A 14 -2.83 7.66 16.13
N SER A 15 -2.26 6.59 15.58
CA SER A 15 -2.99 5.30 15.43
C SER A 15 -2.78 4.48 16.71
N PRO A 16 -3.55 3.41 17.01
CA PRO A 16 -3.38 2.64 18.25
C PRO A 16 -1.94 2.14 18.32
N LYS A 17 -1.12 2.82 19.13
CA LYS A 17 0.32 2.58 19.19
C LYS A 17 0.54 1.26 19.88
N VAL A 18 0.89 0.23 19.13
CA VAL A 18 1.76 -0.81 19.68
C VAL A 18 3.05 -0.08 20.08
N LYS A 19 3.23 0.18 21.39
CA LYS A 19 4.46 0.78 21.92
C LYS A 19 5.53 -0.31 21.89
N THR A 20 6.25 -0.39 20.78
CA THR A 20 7.38 -1.29 20.62
C THR A 20 8.62 -0.63 21.20
N VAL A 21 9.24 -1.28 22.17
CA VAL A 21 10.61 -0.92 22.59
C VAL A 21 11.54 -1.42 21.49
N VAL A 22 11.98 -0.50 20.63
CA VAL A 22 13.05 -0.72 19.65
C VAL A 22 14.35 -0.32 20.36
N LYS A 23 15.34 -1.22 20.40
CA LYS A 23 16.62 -0.98 21.07
C LYS A 23 17.63 -0.36 20.10
N ALA A 24 18.77 0.07 20.66
CA ALA A 24 19.76 0.91 19.99
C ALA A 24 20.34 0.24 18.73
N GLY A 25 19.96 0.74 17.56
CA GLY A 25 20.58 0.37 16.29
C GLY A 25 19.60 0.40 15.12
N ALA A 26 18.40 -0.13 15.27
CA ALA A 26 17.38 -0.02 14.23
C ALA A 26 16.79 1.40 14.22
N LYS A 27 16.72 2.02 13.03
CA LYS A 27 16.20 3.37 12.85
C LYS A 27 14.84 3.32 12.18
N LYS A 28 13.84 3.88 12.84
CA LYS A 28 12.51 4.10 12.28
C LYS A 28 12.57 5.07 11.11
N ILE A 29 11.82 4.80 10.04
CA ILE A 29 11.68 5.73 8.91
C ILE A 29 10.34 6.46 9.02
N ASP A 30 10.35 7.65 9.60
CA ASP A 30 9.13 8.44 9.80
C ASP A 30 8.49 8.94 8.50
N LYS A 31 9.28 9.06 7.42
CA LYS A 31 8.79 9.41 6.07
C LYS A 31 8.19 8.22 5.29
N LEU A 32 8.04 7.04 5.89
CA LEU A 32 7.39 5.87 5.27
C LEU A 32 6.26 5.36 6.15
N LEU A 33 5.09 5.11 5.57
CA LEU A 33 3.96 4.52 6.28
C LEU A 33 3.56 3.20 5.61
N ILE A 34 3.34 2.17 6.43
CA ILE A 34 2.69 0.95 5.99
C ILE A 34 1.25 0.99 6.49
N ARG A 35 0.31 0.90 5.58
CA ARG A 35 -1.13 0.94 5.85
C ARG A 35 -1.71 -0.45 5.71
N ARG A 36 -2.55 -0.84 6.67
CA ARG A 36 -3.22 -2.14 6.68
C ARG A 36 -4.69 -1.97 7.00
N ILE A 37 -5.53 -2.37 6.05
CA ILE A 37 -6.95 -2.64 6.26
C ILE A 37 -7.08 -4.17 6.30
N PRO A 38 -7.36 -4.78 7.47
CA PRO A 38 -7.54 -6.21 7.56
C PRO A 38 -8.80 -6.65 6.84
N VAL A 39 -8.79 -7.90 6.37
CA VAL A 39 -9.98 -8.54 5.80
C VAL A 39 -11.07 -8.62 6.87
N ASN A 40 -12.28 -8.18 6.53
CA ASN A 40 -13.45 -8.39 7.37
C ASN A 40 -14.52 -9.12 6.55
N LEU A 41 -14.56 -10.44 6.69
CA LEU A 41 -15.49 -11.30 5.95
C LEU A 41 -16.95 -11.12 6.39
N LEU A 42 -17.20 -10.72 7.65
CA LEU A 42 -18.55 -10.43 8.14
C LEU A 42 -19.15 -9.19 7.46
N LEU A 43 -18.30 -8.22 7.11
CA LEU A 43 -18.68 -6.99 6.43
C LEU A 43 -18.32 -7.00 4.93
N PHE A 44 -17.92 -8.15 4.37
CA PHE A 44 -17.44 -8.31 2.99
C PHE A 44 -16.39 -7.25 2.56
N ARG A 45 -15.48 -6.88 3.47
CA ARG A 45 -14.37 -5.96 3.16
C ARG A 45 -13.12 -6.77 2.80
N PRO A 46 -12.64 -6.72 1.55
CA PRO A 46 -11.58 -7.60 1.05
C PRO A 46 -10.18 -7.34 1.64
N GLY A 47 -10.03 -6.37 2.55
CA GLY A 47 -8.73 -5.92 3.06
C GLY A 47 -7.91 -5.19 1.99
N HIS A 48 -6.93 -4.39 2.42
CA HIS A 48 -5.98 -3.76 1.51
C HIS A 48 -4.73 -3.28 2.24
N PHE A 49 -3.55 -3.61 1.71
CA PHE A 49 -2.25 -3.21 2.24
C PHE A 49 -1.52 -2.36 1.20
N TRP A 50 -0.91 -1.26 1.64
CA TRP A 50 -0.09 -0.40 0.77
C TRP A 50 0.99 0.31 1.57
N ILE A 51 1.97 0.86 0.86
CA ILE A 51 3.01 1.71 1.43
C ILE A 51 2.85 3.14 0.92
N GLU A 52 3.10 4.12 1.79
CA GLU A 52 3.08 5.55 1.46
C GLU A 52 4.45 6.18 1.74
N LEU A 53 4.86 7.07 0.84
CA LEU A 53 6.08 7.86 0.93
C LEU A 53 5.67 9.30 1.25
N ILE A 54 6.17 9.84 2.36
CA ILE A 54 5.82 11.18 2.83
C ILE A 54 6.77 12.20 2.21
N HIS A 55 6.21 13.18 1.50
CA HIS A 55 6.95 14.31 0.93
C HIS A 55 6.53 15.62 1.58
N ASP A 56 7.45 16.59 1.62
CA ASP A 56 7.23 17.87 2.31
C ASP A 56 6.33 18.83 1.51
N ASP A 57 6.13 18.56 0.22
CA ASP A 57 5.37 19.35 -0.76
C ASP A 57 4.02 18.68 -1.13
N GLU A 58 3.53 17.72 -0.34
CA GLU A 58 2.27 16.99 -0.65
C GLU A 58 1.06 17.92 -0.79
N ASP A 59 1.03 18.98 0.00
CA ASP A 59 -0.10 19.91 0.06
C ASP A 59 0.02 21.07 -0.95
N ASP A 60 1.17 21.18 -1.64
CA ASP A 60 1.33 22.13 -2.74
C ASP A 60 0.32 21.81 -3.85
N THR A 61 -0.39 22.83 -4.32
CA THR A 61 -1.38 22.70 -5.39
C THR A 61 -1.10 23.67 -6.53
N ASP A 62 -1.07 23.15 -7.75
CA ASP A 62 -0.96 23.91 -8.99
C ASP A 62 -2.13 24.90 -9.10
N PRO A 63 -1.89 26.18 -9.48
CA PRO A 63 -2.97 27.14 -9.70
C PRO A 63 -4.01 26.66 -10.71
N ALA A 64 -3.59 25.99 -11.79
CA ALA A 64 -4.50 25.42 -12.79
C ALA A 64 -5.37 24.29 -12.20
N MET A 65 -4.80 23.44 -11.35
CA MET A 65 -5.56 22.38 -10.67
C MET A 65 -6.52 22.96 -9.63
N ALA A 66 -6.10 23.99 -8.89
CA ALA A 66 -6.95 24.71 -7.97
C ALA A 66 -8.14 25.36 -8.70
N GLN A 67 -7.89 26.02 -9.84
CA GLN A 67 -8.94 26.61 -10.67
C GLN A 67 -9.90 25.55 -11.22
N ALA A 68 -9.39 24.44 -11.78
CA ALA A 68 -10.23 23.35 -12.28
C ALA A 68 -11.17 22.79 -11.20
N ARG A 69 -10.68 22.68 -9.96
CA ARG A 69 -11.49 22.27 -8.80
C ARG A 69 -12.53 23.34 -8.43
N GLN A 70 -12.18 24.63 -8.46
CA GLN A 70 -13.12 25.74 -8.21
C GLN A 70 -14.23 25.82 -9.27
N ASP A 71 -13.89 25.59 -10.53
CA ASP A 71 -14.82 25.53 -11.66
C ASP A 71 -15.70 24.26 -11.61
N GLY A 72 -15.39 23.34 -10.70
CA GLY A 72 -16.18 22.16 -10.42
C GLY A 72 -16.09 21.10 -11.51
N LEU A 73 -14.95 21.01 -12.20
CA LEU A 73 -14.68 19.96 -13.19
C LEU A 73 -14.73 18.57 -12.54
N ASN A 74 -15.28 17.60 -13.25
CA ASN A 74 -15.18 16.19 -12.89
C ASN A 74 -13.84 15.57 -13.33
N ASP A 75 -13.55 14.36 -12.86
CA ASP A 75 -12.30 13.64 -13.14
C ASP A 75 -12.02 13.53 -14.65
N GLY A 76 -13.04 13.18 -15.44
CA GLY A 76 -12.94 13.08 -16.89
C GLY A 76 -12.65 14.41 -17.57
N GLU A 77 -13.22 15.51 -17.10
CA GLU A 77 -12.97 16.86 -17.61
C GLU A 77 -11.55 17.34 -17.28
N ILE A 78 -11.05 17.06 -16.07
CA ILE A 78 -9.66 17.32 -15.69
C ILE A 78 -8.71 16.56 -16.63
N ASN A 79 -8.98 15.28 -16.88
CA ASN A 79 -8.16 14.44 -17.75
C ASN A 79 -8.19 14.96 -19.20
N ASN A 80 -9.36 15.41 -19.67
CA ASN A 80 -9.54 15.98 -21.01
C ASN A 80 -8.89 17.36 -21.18
N ALA A 81 -8.84 18.17 -20.11
CA ALA A 81 -8.19 19.47 -20.11
C ALA A 81 -6.66 19.38 -20.26
N LYS A 82 -6.09 18.16 -20.14
CA LYS A 82 -4.65 17.89 -20.27
C LYS A 82 -3.79 18.82 -19.42
N ILE A 83 -4.30 19.18 -18.24
CA ILE A 83 -3.52 19.89 -17.22
C ILE A 83 -2.25 19.08 -17.00
N GLN A 84 -1.10 19.75 -17.02
CA GLN A 84 0.20 19.15 -16.73
C GLN A 84 0.59 19.56 -15.30
N PRO A 85 0.35 18.71 -14.30
CA PRO A 85 0.71 19.02 -12.93
C PRO A 85 2.21 19.24 -12.79
N ASN A 86 2.60 20.26 -12.02
CA ASN A 86 3.96 20.39 -11.51
C ASN A 86 4.04 20.22 -9.99
N LYS A 87 2.89 20.03 -9.33
CA LYS A 87 2.78 19.76 -7.89
C LYS A 87 2.13 18.42 -7.57
N ALA A 88 2.23 18.04 -6.30
CA ALA A 88 1.58 16.87 -5.75
C ALA A 88 0.05 16.99 -5.74
N ASN A 89 -0.47 18.22 -5.67
CA ASN A 89 -1.88 18.56 -5.71
C ASN A 89 -2.69 17.90 -4.58
N GLY A 90 -2.08 17.67 -3.43
CA GLY A 90 -2.67 16.93 -2.32
C GLY A 90 -2.58 15.42 -2.47
N PHE A 91 -1.96 14.85 -3.49
CA PHE A 91 -1.77 13.40 -3.62
C PHE A 91 -0.44 12.96 -3.02
N ARG A 92 -0.48 12.02 -2.07
CA ARG A 92 0.67 11.34 -1.48
C ARG A 92 1.14 10.18 -2.34
N GLU A 93 2.45 10.08 -2.48
CA GLU A 93 3.06 8.95 -3.19
C GLU A 93 2.79 7.64 -2.47
N SER A 94 2.29 6.65 -3.21
CA SER A 94 1.87 5.39 -2.60
C SER A 94 1.80 4.23 -3.60
N TYR A 95 1.93 3.02 -3.07
CA TYR A 95 2.01 1.78 -3.86
C TYR A 95 1.20 0.64 -3.23
N GLY A 96 0.19 0.16 -3.96
CA GLY A 96 -0.63 -1.00 -3.63
C GLY A 96 -0.97 -1.85 -4.86
N TRP A 97 -1.39 -3.10 -4.68
CA TRP A 97 -1.69 -4.02 -5.77
C TRP A 97 -3.17 -4.39 -5.85
N TYR A 98 -3.76 -4.25 -7.04
CA TYR A 98 -5.19 -4.39 -7.24
C TYR A 98 -5.53 -5.34 -8.37
N PRO A 99 -6.71 -5.97 -8.33
CA PRO A 99 -7.26 -6.61 -9.51
C PRO A 99 -7.79 -5.55 -10.49
N ALA A 100 -7.57 -5.76 -11.78
CA ALA A 100 -8.02 -4.86 -12.85
C ALA A 100 -9.55 -4.68 -12.94
N GLY A 101 -10.30 -5.69 -12.48
CA GLY A 101 -11.75 -5.66 -12.28
C GLY A 101 -12.12 -6.42 -11.01
N LEU A 102 -13.34 -6.24 -10.49
CA LEU A 102 -13.83 -7.00 -9.34
C LEU A 102 -13.92 -8.48 -9.71
N PRO A 103 -13.04 -9.35 -9.18
CA PRO A 103 -13.06 -10.75 -9.55
C PRO A 103 -13.94 -11.55 -8.57
N PHE A 104 -14.55 -10.88 -7.58
CA PHE A 104 -15.32 -11.47 -6.51
C PHE A 104 -16.81 -11.56 -6.83
N GLN A 105 -17.34 -12.79 -6.83
CA GLN A 105 -18.72 -13.06 -6.47
C GLN A 105 -18.74 -13.60 -5.03
N PRO A 106 -19.50 -12.98 -4.09
CA PRO A 106 -19.43 -13.29 -2.66
C PRO A 106 -19.78 -14.73 -2.27
N LEU A 107 -20.45 -15.49 -3.16
CA LEU A 107 -20.88 -16.88 -2.92
C LEU A 107 -19.73 -17.91 -2.93
N ASN A 108 -18.55 -17.57 -3.47
CA ASN A 108 -17.46 -18.54 -3.64
C ASN A 108 -16.46 -18.60 -2.46
N ILE A 109 -16.59 -17.73 -1.46
CA ILE A 109 -15.59 -17.47 -0.41
C ILE A 109 -15.47 -18.62 0.62
N PHE A 110 -16.44 -19.54 0.67
CA PHE A 110 -16.50 -20.58 1.71
C PHE A 110 -15.69 -21.85 1.42
N ASN A 111 -15.05 -21.95 0.25
CA ASN A 111 -14.18 -23.09 -0.06
C ASN A 111 -12.71 -22.68 0.12
N ASN A 112 -12.02 -23.34 1.06
CA ASN A 112 -10.59 -23.16 1.41
C ASN A 112 -9.58 -23.34 0.26
N ASN A 113 -10.04 -23.48 -0.99
CA ASN A 113 -9.25 -23.68 -2.21
C ASN A 113 -9.65 -22.71 -3.34
N LEU A 114 -10.40 -21.64 -3.07
CA LEU A 114 -10.80 -20.72 -4.12
C LEU A 114 -9.59 -19.89 -4.57
N VAL A 115 -9.04 -20.25 -5.73
CA VAL A 115 -8.09 -19.42 -6.47
C VAL A 115 -8.90 -18.53 -7.40
N ILE A 116 -8.92 -17.23 -7.11
CA ILE A 116 -9.39 -16.21 -8.04
C ILE A 116 -8.15 -15.55 -8.62
N SER A 117 -8.06 -15.39 -9.94
CA SER A 117 -7.04 -14.54 -10.56
C SER A 117 -7.57 -13.68 -11.70
N THR A 118 -6.91 -12.53 -11.90
CA THR A 118 -7.16 -11.57 -12.97
C THR A 118 -5.91 -10.73 -13.18
N ASP A 119 -5.91 -9.84 -14.18
CA ASP A 119 -4.79 -8.94 -14.40
C ASP A 119 -4.53 -8.08 -13.15
N GLY A 120 -3.29 -8.11 -12.69
CA GLY A 120 -2.85 -7.27 -11.58
C GLY A 120 -2.41 -5.90 -12.05
N VAL A 121 -2.80 -4.87 -11.30
CA VAL A 121 -2.54 -3.48 -11.65
C VAL A 121 -2.06 -2.70 -10.43
N LEU A 122 -0.89 -2.07 -10.59
CA LEU A 122 -0.32 -1.17 -9.57
C LEU A 122 -1.29 -0.01 -9.36
N ASN A 123 -1.58 0.30 -8.10
CA ASN A 123 -2.47 1.37 -7.68
C ASN A 123 -3.87 1.34 -8.32
N GLY A 124 -4.31 0.20 -8.86
CA GLY A 124 -5.59 0.16 -9.55
C GLY A 124 -5.63 1.02 -10.82
N ASP A 125 -4.46 1.36 -11.39
CA ASP A 125 -4.34 2.20 -12.58
C ASP A 125 -4.78 1.42 -13.83
N HIS A 126 -6.09 1.33 -14.00
CA HIS A 126 -6.73 0.54 -15.04
C HIS A 126 -8.00 1.24 -15.55
N GLU A 127 -8.24 1.19 -16.86
CA GLU A 127 -9.34 1.90 -17.52
C GLU A 127 -10.73 1.56 -16.94
N LYS A 128 -10.96 0.28 -16.58
CA LYS A 128 -12.23 -0.13 -15.95
C LYS A 128 -12.49 0.57 -14.62
N ARG A 129 -11.43 0.84 -13.85
CA ARG A 129 -11.51 1.54 -12.56
C ARG A 129 -11.66 3.04 -12.78
N LYS A 130 -10.84 3.64 -13.66
CA LYS A 130 -10.93 5.07 -14.02
C LYS A 130 -12.30 5.46 -14.54
N LYS A 131 -12.94 4.60 -15.34
CA LYS A 131 -14.30 4.83 -15.85
C LYS A 131 -15.33 5.05 -14.74
N LYS A 132 -15.16 4.42 -13.57
CA LYS A 132 -16.07 4.62 -12.41
C LYS A 132 -15.92 5.99 -11.76
N ASP A 133 -14.77 6.62 -11.93
CA ASP A 133 -14.45 7.93 -11.35
C ASP A 133 -14.71 9.09 -12.32
N LYS A 134 -14.71 8.80 -13.63
CA LYS A 134 -14.80 9.79 -14.72
C LYS A 134 -15.82 10.91 -14.53
N ASN A 135 -17.03 10.60 -14.07
CA ASN A 135 -18.12 11.59 -13.98
C ASN A 135 -18.26 12.21 -12.57
N LYS A 136 -17.34 11.91 -11.65
CA LYS A 136 -17.37 12.39 -10.27
C LYS A 136 -16.45 13.59 -10.11
N LYS A 137 -16.85 14.55 -9.27
CA LYS A 137 -16.03 15.69 -8.87
C LYS A 137 -15.16 15.27 -7.68
N LEU A 138 -13.97 14.75 -7.97
CA LEU A 138 -13.12 14.14 -6.98
C LEU A 138 -11.90 15.03 -6.68
N THR A 139 -11.59 15.17 -5.41
CA THR A 139 -10.38 15.78 -4.86
C THR A 139 -9.48 14.68 -4.27
N PRO A 140 -8.30 15.01 -3.71
CA PRO A 140 -7.46 14.01 -3.02
C PRO A 140 -8.07 13.47 -1.72
N SER A 141 -9.07 14.14 -1.15
CA SER A 141 -9.76 13.68 0.06
C SER A 141 -10.95 12.76 -0.21
N ASP A 142 -11.36 12.61 -1.46
CA ASP A 142 -12.52 11.79 -1.83
C ASP A 142 -12.15 10.35 -2.13
N ASP A 143 -13.12 9.44 -1.95
CA ASP A 143 -12.95 8.03 -2.30
C ASP A 143 -12.83 7.86 -3.82
N ARG A 144 -11.81 7.09 -4.24
CA ARG A 144 -11.52 6.80 -5.64
C ARG A 144 -11.49 5.29 -5.89
N GLU A 145 -11.79 4.88 -7.11
CA GLU A 145 -11.69 3.49 -7.56
C GLU A 145 -10.35 3.20 -8.23
N ALA A 146 -9.75 4.21 -8.86
CA ALA A 146 -8.46 4.14 -9.52
C ALA A 146 -7.45 5.14 -8.94
N GLY A 147 -6.26 4.62 -8.64
CA GLY A 147 -5.07 5.43 -8.43
C GLY A 147 -4.33 5.72 -9.74
N ARG A 148 -3.04 6.05 -9.64
CA ARG A 148 -2.12 6.20 -10.78
C ARG A 148 -0.81 5.49 -10.49
N LYS A 149 -0.24 4.82 -11.49
CA LYS A 149 1.03 4.08 -11.34
C LYS A 149 2.25 4.88 -11.79
N THR A 150 2.08 5.94 -12.58
CA THR A 150 3.18 6.74 -13.13
C THR A 150 3.33 8.11 -12.45
N ASN A 151 4.57 8.59 -12.41
CA ASN A 151 4.87 10.01 -12.18
C ASN A 151 4.26 10.87 -13.29
N ASN A 152 4.09 12.17 -13.02
CA ASN A 152 3.58 13.17 -13.97
C ASN A 152 2.29 12.70 -14.65
N ASN A 153 1.35 12.22 -13.84
CA ASN A 153 0.02 11.86 -14.29
C ASN A 153 -0.87 13.10 -14.34
N GLU A 154 -2.11 12.92 -14.78
CA GLU A 154 -3.05 14.01 -15.01
C GLU A 154 -3.57 14.71 -13.73
N HIS A 155 -3.27 14.16 -12.54
CA HIS A 155 -3.66 14.76 -11.26
C HIS A 155 -2.47 15.21 -10.41
N SER A 156 -1.31 14.56 -10.55
CA SER A 156 -0.17 14.75 -9.67
C SER A 156 1.13 14.40 -10.36
N ILE A 157 2.22 15.02 -9.89
CA ILE A 157 3.59 14.59 -10.23
C ILE A 157 3.92 13.18 -9.70
N ARG A 158 3.11 12.61 -8.79
CA ARG A 158 3.39 11.33 -8.12
C ARG A 158 2.33 10.25 -8.39
N PRO A 159 2.71 8.97 -8.45
CA PRO A 159 1.77 7.86 -8.44
C PRO A 159 1.08 7.80 -7.08
N PHE A 160 -0.12 7.26 -7.05
CA PHE A 160 -0.85 7.13 -5.81
C PHE A 160 -1.83 5.97 -5.81
N ASP A 161 -1.97 5.34 -4.65
CA ASP A 161 -2.99 4.35 -4.31
C ASP A 161 -4.36 5.04 -4.12
N PRO A 162 -5.48 4.44 -4.59
CA PRO A 162 -6.81 5.05 -4.46
C PRO A 162 -7.30 5.21 -3.01
N HIS A 163 -6.76 4.46 -2.05
CA HIS A 163 -7.10 4.57 -0.62
C HIS A 163 -6.27 5.62 0.13
N GLN A 164 -5.36 6.34 -0.53
CA GLN A 164 -4.54 7.36 0.13
C GLN A 164 -5.37 8.48 0.78
N ASN A 165 -6.60 8.69 0.31
CA ASN A 165 -7.53 9.68 0.84
C ASN A 165 -7.87 9.41 2.32
N ALA A 166 -7.69 8.18 2.77
CA ALA A 166 -7.91 7.78 4.15
C ALA A 166 -6.96 8.47 5.13
N ARG A 167 -5.91 9.17 4.67
CA ARG A 167 -5.14 10.09 5.51
C ARG A 167 -5.96 11.29 6.03
N PHE A 168 -7.01 11.67 5.31
CA PHE A 168 -7.97 12.71 5.71
C PHE A 168 -9.15 12.14 6.51
N HIS A 169 -9.27 10.81 6.56
CA HIS A 169 -10.35 10.05 7.18
C HIS A 169 -9.75 8.94 8.06
N PRO A 170 -9.10 9.30 9.19
CA PRO A 170 -8.27 8.37 9.96
C PRO A 170 -9.03 7.15 10.48
N GLU A 171 -10.36 7.23 10.60
CA GLU A 171 -11.23 6.11 10.95
C GLU A 171 -11.28 5.00 9.88
N LYS A 172 -10.87 5.28 8.65
CA LYS A 172 -10.83 4.31 7.54
C LYS A 172 -9.60 3.39 7.59
N ILE A 173 -8.51 3.80 8.24
CA ILE A 173 -7.29 2.98 8.36
C ILE A 173 -7.14 2.49 9.81
N PRO A 174 -7.54 1.24 10.10
CA PRO A 174 -7.50 0.73 11.47
C PRO A 174 -6.07 0.52 11.98
N PHE A 175 -5.11 0.32 11.08
CA PHE A 175 -3.72 0.07 11.47
C PHE A 175 -2.71 0.74 10.54
N THR A 176 -1.79 1.48 11.14
CA THR A 176 -0.65 2.13 10.47
C THR A 176 0.60 1.94 11.33
N ASN A 177 1.72 1.58 10.71
CA ASN A 177 3.04 1.65 11.32
C ASN A 177 4.08 2.16 10.32
N ASN A 178 5.34 2.21 10.74
CA ASN A 178 6.46 2.64 9.92
C ASN A 178 7.47 1.48 9.82
N PRO A 179 8.16 1.32 8.69
CA PRO A 179 9.27 0.40 8.60
C PRO A 179 10.52 0.96 9.32
N TYR A 180 11.49 0.07 9.53
CA TYR A 180 12.80 0.35 10.11
C TYR A 180 13.90 -0.09 9.17
N VAL A 181 15.05 0.55 9.28
CA VAL A 181 16.32 0.06 8.74
C VAL A 181 17.24 -0.39 9.86
N LEU A 182 18.13 -1.33 9.58
CA LEU A 182 19.12 -1.78 10.55
C LEU A 182 20.26 -0.76 10.71
N SER A 183 21.06 -0.89 11.76
CA SER A 183 22.10 0.09 12.15
C SER A 183 23.21 0.31 11.13
N ASP A 184 23.46 -0.71 10.31
CA ASP A 184 24.45 -0.71 9.25
C ASP A 184 23.97 -0.04 7.96
N ASP A 185 22.68 0.28 7.86
CA ASP A 185 22.11 0.96 6.69
C ASP A 185 22.61 2.40 6.58
N LYS A 186 23.16 2.75 5.41
CA LYS A 186 23.73 4.07 5.09
C LYS A 186 22.93 4.84 4.05
N ARG A 187 21.82 4.29 3.58
CA ARG A 187 21.03 4.90 2.51
C ARG A 187 20.34 6.17 3.01
N THR A 188 20.17 7.13 2.11
CA THR A 188 19.32 8.30 2.34
C THR A 188 17.84 7.90 2.21
N ILE A 189 16.93 8.78 2.65
CA ILE A 189 15.49 8.55 2.48
C ILE A 189 15.14 8.49 0.99
N GLU A 190 15.74 9.36 0.18
CA GLU A 190 15.53 9.43 -1.27
C GLU A 190 15.99 8.14 -1.96
N GLN A 191 17.14 7.58 -1.57
CA GLN A 191 17.60 6.28 -2.08
C GLN A 191 16.63 5.15 -1.73
N ILE A 192 16.09 5.14 -0.50
CA ILE A 192 15.07 4.17 -0.09
C ILE A 192 13.79 4.36 -0.91
N PHE A 193 13.37 5.61 -1.15
CA PHE A 193 12.21 5.90 -1.98
C PHE A 193 12.40 5.39 -3.41
N ASP A 194 13.57 5.62 -4.01
CA ASP A 194 13.92 5.15 -5.35
C ASP A 194 13.90 3.62 -5.45
N GLU A 195 14.42 2.91 -4.45
CA GLU A 195 14.32 1.44 -4.41
C GLU A 195 12.87 0.95 -4.29
N ILE A 196 12.02 1.64 -3.52
CA ILE A 196 10.58 1.29 -3.41
C ILE A 196 9.90 1.51 -4.76
N ARG A 197 10.16 2.65 -5.41
CA ARG A 197 9.63 2.99 -6.75
C ARG A 197 10.01 1.91 -7.76
N GLU A 198 11.30 1.58 -7.84
CA GLU A 198 11.81 0.56 -8.75
C GLU A 198 11.17 -0.81 -8.48
N THR A 199 11.10 -1.21 -7.21
CA THR A 199 10.50 -2.50 -6.82
C THR A 199 9.00 -2.54 -7.16
N ALA A 200 8.26 -1.47 -6.90
CA ALA A 200 6.83 -1.40 -7.19
C ALA A 200 6.55 -1.39 -8.70
N MET A 201 7.36 -0.66 -9.48
CA MET A 201 7.20 -0.54 -10.94
C MET A 201 7.60 -1.81 -11.70
N THR A 202 8.55 -2.57 -11.17
CA THR A 202 8.97 -3.86 -11.75
C THR A 202 8.06 -5.02 -11.34
N PHE A 203 7.18 -4.81 -10.35
CA PHE A 203 6.19 -5.80 -9.96
C PHE A 203 5.11 -5.95 -11.04
N SER A 204 5.21 -7.02 -11.82
CA SER A 204 4.29 -7.36 -12.90
C SER A 204 3.88 -8.81 -12.77
N ASP A 205 2.61 -9.05 -12.48
CA ASP A 205 2.08 -10.37 -12.18
C ASP A 205 0.56 -10.41 -12.28
N GLU A 206 -0.04 -11.59 -12.25
CA GLU A 206 -1.49 -11.69 -12.02
C GLU A 206 -1.82 -11.21 -10.60
N TRP A 207 -2.99 -10.59 -10.43
CA TRP A 207 -3.57 -10.46 -9.11
C TRP A 207 -4.32 -11.74 -8.78
N SER A 208 -4.04 -12.35 -7.63
CA SER A 208 -4.72 -13.55 -7.17
C SER A 208 -5.02 -13.54 -5.67
N TRP A 209 -6.13 -14.18 -5.30
CA TRP A 209 -6.48 -14.50 -3.92
C TRP A 209 -6.51 -16.01 -3.76
N ALA A 210 -5.79 -16.54 -2.78
CA ALA A 210 -5.67 -17.97 -2.56
C ALA A 210 -5.51 -18.31 -1.06
N ASN A 211 -6.20 -17.56 -0.19
CA ASN A 211 -6.24 -17.77 1.27
C ASN A 211 -4.84 -17.92 1.90
N ASP A 212 -3.97 -16.95 1.66
CA ASP A 212 -2.58 -16.91 2.14
C ASP A 212 -1.70 -18.08 1.60
N SER A 213 -2.05 -18.66 0.45
CA SER A 213 -1.25 -19.68 -0.23
C SER A 213 -0.01 -19.10 -0.90
N TYR A 214 1.03 -19.91 -1.13
CA TYR A 214 2.21 -19.52 -1.91
C TYR A 214 1.87 -19.07 -3.36
N LYS A 215 0.70 -19.46 -3.87
CA LYS A 215 0.18 -19.05 -5.18
C LYS A 215 -0.40 -17.64 -5.19
N GLU A 216 -0.60 -17.04 -4.01
CA GLU A 216 -1.23 -15.73 -3.85
C GLU A 216 -0.31 -14.60 -4.33
N THR A 217 -0.90 -13.67 -5.07
CA THR A 217 -0.25 -12.45 -5.55
C THR A 217 -1.21 -11.28 -5.44
N ASN A 218 -1.19 -10.61 -4.29
CA ASN A 218 -2.09 -9.49 -4.02
C ASN A 218 -1.33 -8.33 -3.34
N CYS A 219 -2.08 -7.41 -2.74
CA CYS A 219 -1.54 -6.26 -2.02
C CYS A 219 -0.63 -6.65 -0.82
N HIS A 220 -0.92 -7.75 -0.12
CA HIS A 220 -0.05 -8.27 0.93
C HIS A 220 1.28 -8.75 0.35
N THR A 221 1.22 -9.55 -0.72
CA THR A 221 2.41 -10.06 -1.42
C THR A 221 3.29 -8.93 -1.94
N LEU A 222 2.70 -7.90 -2.58
CA LEU A 222 3.45 -6.72 -3.03
C LEU A 222 4.16 -6.04 -1.86
N LEU A 223 3.44 -5.76 -0.76
CA LEU A 223 4.03 -5.11 0.42
C LEU A 223 5.20 -5.93 0.96
N PHE A 224 5.04 -7.25 1.14
CA PHE A 224 6.12 -8.09 1.65
C PHE A 224 7.34 -8.09 0.73
N ILE A 225 7.13 -8.05 -0.59
CA ILE A 225 8.21 -7.99 -1.57
C ILE A 225 8.90 -6.63 -1.52
N ILE A 226 8.17 -5.51 -1.45
CA ILE A 226 8.75 -4.17 -1.27
C ILE A 226 9.62 -4.15 -0.02
N LEU A 227 9.06 -4.56 1.12
CA LEU A 227 9.79 -4.53 2.40
C LEU A 227 11.06 -5.40 2.35
N ALA A 228 10.95 -6.61 1.79
CA ALA A 228 12.09 -7.53 1.66
C ALA A 228 13.18 -7.01 0.71
N SER A 229 12.79 -6.53 -0.47
CA SER A 229 13.70 -6.06 -1.51
C SER A 229 14.47 -4.83 -1.01
N CYS A 230 13.76 -3.87 -0.42
CA CYS A 230 14.31 -2.60 0.06
C CYS A 230 14.97 -2.68 1.45
N ASN A 231 15.18 -3.87 2.02
CA ASN A 231 15.75 -4.07 3.37
C ASN A 231 15.00 -3.33 4.48
N LEU A 232 13.67 -3.22 4.37
CA LEU A 232 12.82 -2.56 5.34
C LEU A 232 12.25 -3.58 6.33
N ALA A 233 12.62 -3.45 7.59
CA ALA A 233 12.11 -4.25 8.68
C ALA A 233 10.71 -3.76 9.13
N ASP A 234 9.86 -4.71 9.50
CA ASP A 234 8.54 -4.47 10.08
C ASP A 234 8.47 -5.16 11.46
N PRO A 235 9.20 -4.63 12.46
CA PRO A 235 9.37 -5.31 13.74
C PRO A 235 8.05 -5.46 14.51
N GLU A 236 7.12 -4.52 14.38
CA GLU A 236 5.84 -4.57 15.11
C GLU A 236 4.87 -5.62 14.59
N CYS A 237 4.83 -5.86 13.28
CA CYS A 237 3.90 -6.84 12.71
C CYS A 237 4.57 -8.18 12.39
N ILE A 238 5.72 -8.14 11.72
CA ILE A 238 6.43 -9.34 11.27
C ILE A 238 7.44 -9.81 12.32
N GLY A 239 8.12 -8.90 13.01
CA GLY A 239 9.10 -9.25 14.05
C GLY A 239 8.47 -9.92 15.27
N GLU A 240 7.25 -9.51 15.62
CA GLU A 240 6.45 -10.06 16.74
C GLU A 240 5.47 -11.16 16.30
N ASP A 241 5.54 -11.62 15.05
CA ASP A 241 4.64 -12.65 14.51
C ASP A 241 3.14 -12.30 14.69
N LEU A 242 2.78 -11.01 14.62
CA LEU A 242 1.40 -10.51 14.75
C LEU A 242 0.63 -10.50 13.42
N ASP A 243 1.34 -10.41 12.28
CA ASP A 243 0.72 -10.47 10.96
C ASP A 243 0.41 -11.93 10.56
N LYS A 244 -0.84 -12.34 10.78
CA LYS A 244 -1.31 -13.70 10.46
C LYS A 244 -1.24 -14.00 8.97
N HIS A 245 -1.43 -13.02 8.09
CA HIS A 245 -1.33 -13.21 6.64
C HIS A 245 0.11 -13.51 6.25
N PHE A 246 1.07 -12.73 6.79
CA PHE A 246 2.50 -13.01 6.60
C PHE A 246 2.89 -14.41 7.10
N LEU A 247 2.46 -14.79 8.31
CA LEU A 247 2.79 -16.10 8.88
C LEU A 247 2.27 -17.27 8.04
N ARG A 248 1.02 -17.20 7.60
CA ARG A 248 0.39 -18.23 6.78
C ARG A 248 1.02 -18.30 5.40
N TYR A 249 1.24 -17.15 4.76
CA TYR A 249 1.92 -17.04 3.48
C TYR A 249 3.32 -17.64 3.54
N LYS A 250 4.13 -17.23 4.53
CA LYS A 250 5.46 -17.77 4.77
C LYS A 250 5.43 -19.28 4.98
N LYS A 251 4.52 -19.79 5.81
CA LYS A 251 4.39 -21.24 6.05
C LYS A 251 4.06 -21.99 4.76
N SER A 252 3.09 -21.50 3.99
CA SER A 252 2.69 -22.09 2.70
C SER A 252 3.85 -22.09 1.71
N LEU A 253 4.56 -20.96 1.61
CA LEU A 253 5.70 -20.77 0.73
C LEU A 253 6.89 -21.68 1.06
N MET A 254 7.17 -21.90 2.35
CA MET A 254 8.25 -22.77 2.82
C MET A 254 7.89 -24.26 2.76
N ALA A 255 6.61 -24.62 2.75
CA ALA A 255 6.18 -26.01 2.59
C ALA A 255 6.33 -26.52 1.15
N ASN A 256 6.45 -25.62 0.16
CA ASN A 256 6.62 -25.99 -1.24
C ASN A 256 8.06 -26.42 -1.55
N ASN A 257 8.36 -27.70 -1.31
CA ASN A 257 9.69 -28.29 -1.45
C ASN A 257 9.94 -28.98 -2.81
N ASN A 258 8.90 -29.23 -3.61
CA ASN A 258 9.02 -29.99 -4.86
C ASN A 258 9.34 -29.07 -6.03
N ASN A 259 10.63 -28.97 -6.39
CA ASN A 259 11.17 -28.19 -7.52
C ASN A 259 10.42 -26.88 -7.84
N PRO A 260 10.42 -25.91 -6.91
CA PRO A 260 9.64 -24.70 -7.08
C PRO A 260 10.08 -23.90 -8.31
N GLU A 261 9.12 -23.29 -9.00
CA GLU A 261 9.36 -22.30 -10.04
C GLU A 261 10.30 -21.18 -9.53
N ASN A 262 11.07 -20.56 -10.43
CA ASN A 262 12.03 -19.52 -10.07
C ASN A 262 11.39 -18.37 -9.26
N LYS A 263 10.17 -17.97 -9.64
CA LYS A 263 9.37 -16.98 -8.92
C LYS A 263 9.17 -17.35 -7.44
N ILE A 264 8.81 -18.60 -7.18
CA ILE A 264 8.58 -19.12 -5.82
C ILE A 264 9.91 -19.14 -5.04
N LYS A 265 11.02 -19.58 -5.67
CA LYS A 265 12.36 -19.56 -5.05
C LYS A 265 12.77 -18.14 -4.66
N THR A 266 12.54 -17.15 -5.52
CA THR A 266 12.81 -15.73 -5.22
C THR A 266 11.96 -15.24 -4.06
N ARG A 267 10.65 -15.52 -4.08
CA ARG A 267 9.75 -15.16 -2.98
C ARG A 267 10.16 -15.83 -1.66
N GLN A 268 10.58 -17.10 -1.67
CA GLN A 268 11.09 -17.79 -0.48
C GLN A 268 12.28 -17.04 0.13
N LYS A 269 13.27 -16.66 -0.70
CA LYS A 269 14.43 -15.88 -0.24
C LYS A 269 14.01 -14.53 0.36
N LEU A 270 13.14 -13.79 -0.33
CA LEU A 270 12.66 -12.48 0.11
C LEU A 270 11.87 -12.56 1.42
N VAL A 271 10.91 -13.47 1.54
CA VAL A 271 10.09 -13.63 2.76
C VAL A 271 10.94 -14.07 3.95
N LYS A 272 11.93 -14.97 3.73
CA LYS A 272 12.88 -15.35 4.78
C LYS A 272 13.75 -14.16 5.20
N LYS A 273 14.23 -13.37 4.24
CA LYS A 273 14.97 -12.13 4.49
C LYS A 273 14.15 -11.16 5.32
N LEU A 274 12.91 -10.85 4.92
CA LEU A 274 12.00 -9.96 5.64
C LEU A 274 11.74 -10.40 7.08
N SER A 275 11.49 -11.69 7.28
CA SER A 275 11.32 -12.24 8.63
C SER A 275 12.59 -12.07 9.48
N ASN A 276 13.77 -12.31 8.89
CA ASN A 276 15.03 -12.18 9.60
C ASN A 276 15.34 -10.73 9.99
N ILE A 277 15.21 -9.77 9.06
CA ILE A 277 15.50 -8.36 9.35
C ILE A 277 14.50 -7.78 10.36
N SER A 278 13.22 -8.18 10.28
CA SER A 278 12.18 -7.71 11.22
C SER A 278 12.40 -8.23 12.63
N ARG A 279 12.82 -9.49 12.80
CA ARG A 279 13.21 -10.02 14.12
C ARG A 279 14.48 -9.37 14.65
N LYS A 280 15.49 -9.17 13.80
CA LYS A 280 16.74 -8.50 14.19
C LYS A 280 16.48 -7.08 14.69
N ALA A 281 15.61 -6.32 14.02
CA ALA A 281 15.22 -4.97 14.42
C ALA A 281 14.48 -4.94 15.78
N LYS A 282 13.96 -6.08 16.25
CA LYS A 282 13.31 -6.23 17.56
C LYS A 282 14.28 -6.70 18.65
N LEU A 283 15.18 -7.63 18.33
CA LEU A 283 16.09 -8.26 19.30
C LEU A 283 17.30 -7.41 19.66
N ASN A 284 17.75 -6.55 18.76
CA ASN A 284 18.94 -5.71 18.92
C ASN A 284 18.62 -4.40 19.61
#